data_AF-A0A6M1LCM4-F1
#
_entry.id   AF-A0A6M1LCM4-F1
#
_cell.length_a   1.000
_cell.length_b   1.000
_cell.length_c   1.000
_cell.angle_alpha   90.00
_cell.angle_beta   90.00
_cell.angle_gamma   90.00
#
_symmetry.space_group_name_H-M   'P 1'
#
loop_
_entity.id
_entity.type
_entity.pdbx_description
1 polymer ?
#
loop_
_entity_poly.entity_id
_entity_poly.type
_entity_poly.pdbx_seq_one_letter_code
_entity_poly.pdbx_strand_id
1 'polypeptide(L)'
;MVGTGDDARVMAWTNPVPRRDDPPSTPAALTIRPVHPLPGRVAPPRRPATRGLPTGFGALLVTTLVAGSPWGDELLRELRVNLPRVDGPAGIVTTVVDALLLGLSWLRWGGPDTLSSYHLARTAQVALFVVIVLVMLRRLAAGGTPPGAYRFLGTLGATVLAAALATVGGALAHLAVDSGVYVGSEIRAELLNELVRALLCGFVVGLLLAAVPARRHRSRPAVPGLGGD
;
A
#
# COMPACT_ATOMS: atom_id res chain seq x y z
N MET A 1 -40.13 -31.92 -57.51
CA MET A 1 -40.97 -30.71 -57.54
C MET A 1 -40.20 -29.57 -56.90
N VAL A 2 -39.53 -28.75 -57.71
CA VAL A 2 -39.00 -27.43 -57.31
C VAL A 2 -39.09 -26.58 -58.58
N GLY A 3 -40.07 -25.68 -58.60
CA GLY A 3 -40.32 -24.77 -59.70
C GLY A 3 -39.33 -23.61 -59.65
N THR A 4 -38.41 -23.61 -60.59
CA THR A 4 -37.39 -22.61 -60.85
C THR A 4 -37.82 -21.69 -61.99
N GLY A 5 -37.65 -20.39 -61.79
CA GLY A 5 -37.39 -19.44 -62.87
C GLY A 5 -38.60 -18.61 -63.33
N ASP A 6 -38.55 -17.30 -63.03
CA ASP A 6 -38.71 -16.25 -64.04
C ASP A 6 -38.22 -14.92 -63.44
N ASP A 7 -37.13 -14.39 -63.99
CA ASP A 7 -37.15 -13.13 -64.74
C ASP A 7 -35.73 -12.64 -65.01
N ALA A 8 -35.46 -12.55 -66.31
CA ALA A 8 -34.21 -12.11 -66.90
C ALA A 8 -34.01 -10.58 -66.76
N ARG A 9 -32.74 -10.18 -66.72
CA ARG A 9 -32.19 -9.20 -67.70
C ARG A 9 -30.66 -9.24 -67.68
N VAL A 10 -30.13 -10.15 -68.48
CA VAL A 10 -28.78 -10.05 -69.03
C VAL A 10 -28.87 -9.09 -70.22
N MET A 11 -28.24 -7.92 -70.14
CA MET A 11 -27.84 -7.18 -71.33
C MET A 11 -26.36 -7.48 -71.60
N ALA A 12 -26.12 -8.21 -72.68
CA ALA A 12 -24.82 -8.45 -73.26
C ALA A 12 -24.28 -7.15 -73.86
N TRP A 13 -23.32 -6.53 -73.18
CA TRP A 13 -22.43 -5.57 -73.84
C TRP A 13 -21.38 -6.34 -74.63
N THR A 14 -21.44 -6.14 -75.93
CA THR A 14 -20.53 -6.62 -76.97
C THR A 14 -19.07 -6.32 -76.68
N ASN A 15 -18.23 -7.34 -76.88
CA ASN A 15 -16.78 -7.24 -77.06
C ASN A 15 -16.40 -6.16 -78.10
N PRO A 16 -15.30 -5.44 -77.84
CA PRO A 16 -14.33 -5.15 -78.89
C PRO A 16 -13.04 -5.92 -78.58
N VAL A 17 -12.71 -6.88 -79.45
CA VAL A 17 -11.38 -7.51 -79.51
C VAL A 17 -10.35 -6.45 -79.93
N PRO A 18 -9.21 -6.31 -79.24
CA PRO A 18 -8.02 -5.72 -79.82
C PRO A 18 -6.94 -6.77 -80.05
N ARG A 19 -6.32 -6.63 -81.22
CA ARG A 19 -5.26 -7.41 -81.84
C ARG A 19 -4.11 -7.80 -80.89
N ARG A 20 -3.66 -9.03 -81.13
CA ARG A 20 -2.32 -9.57 -80.88
C ARG A 20 -1.30 -8.65 -81.56
N ASP A 21 -0.20 -8.38 -80.85
CA ASP A 21 0.99 -7.60 -81.24
C ASP A 21 1.08 -6.19 -80.63
N ASP A 22 1.46 -6.13 -79.34
CA ASP A 22 2.22 -5.01 -78.77
C ASP A 22 3.06 -5.49 -77.54
N PRO A 23 4.29 -4.98 -77.33
CA PRO A 23 5.28 -5.48 -76.37
C PRO A 23 4.99 -5.11 -74.90
N PRO A 24 5.55 -5.83 -73.89
CA PRO A 24 5.17 -5.69 -72.50
C PRO A 24 5.87 -4.48 -71.86
N SER A 25 5.16 -3.38 -71.62
CA SER A 25 5.69 -2.25 -70.86
C SER A 25 4.83 -1.91 -69.65
N THR A 26 5.34 -2.32 -68.48
CA THR A 26 5.16 -1.76 -67.13
C THR A 26 3.73 -1.63 -66.57
N PRO A 27 3.37 -2.38 -65.52
CA PRO A 27 2.13 -2.13 -64.79
C PRO A 27 2.22 -0.79 -64.05
N ALA A 28 1.26 0.08 -64.34
CA ALA A 28 1.01 1.32 -63.61
C ALA A 28 0.92 1.04 -62.10
N ALA A 29 1.70 1.77 -61.32
CA ALA A 29 1.68 1.69 -59.86
C ALA A 29 0.27 1.99 -59.34
N LEU A 30 -0.41 0.95 -58.87
CA LEU A 30 -1.65 1.01 -58.11
C LEU A 30 -1.43 1.94 -56.91
N THR A 31 -2.05 3.12 -56.94
CA THR A 31 -2.17 4.00 -55.79
C THR A 31 -2.99 3.29 -54.72
N ILE A 32 -2.29 2.73 -53.74
CA ILE A 32 -2.85 2.07 -52.57
C ILE A 32 -3.68 3.10 -51.81
N ARG A 33 -5.00 3.02 -51.95
CA ARG A 33 -5.97 3.72 -51.11
C ARG A 33 -5.87 3.09 -49.73
N PRO A 34 -5.46 3.81 -48.66
CA PRO A 34 -5.37 3.21 -47.34
C PRO A 34 -6.78 2.85 -46.88
N VAL A 35 -7.04 1.55 -46.83
CA VAL A 35 -8.20 0.94 -46.21
C VAL A 35 -8.17 1.31 -44.72
N HIS A 36 -9.35 1.68 -44.20
CA HIS A 36 -9.69 1.97 -42.81
C HIS A 36 -8.60 1.63 -41.76
N PRO A 37 -8.15 2.60 -40.93
CA PRO A 37 -7.34 2.26 -39.77
C PRO A 37 -8.15 1.34 -38.86
N LEU A 38 -7.61 0.16 -38.59
CA LEU A 38 -8.14 -0.80 -37.62
C LEU A 38 -8.58 -0.06 -36.34
N PRO A 39 -9.74 -0.42 -35.74
CA PRO A 39 -10.18 0.23 -34.51
C PRO A 39 -9.09 0.12 -33.45
N GLY A 40 -8.82 1.26 -32.81
CA GLY A 40 -7.69 1.46 -31.90
C GLY A 40 -7.56 0.29 -30.93
N ARG A 41 -6.32 -0.19 -30.77
CA ARG A 41 -5.94 -1.24 -29.82
C ARG A 41 -6.67 -1.01 -28.50
N VAL A 42 -7.62 -1.89 -28.19
CA VAL A 42 -8.25 -1.98 -26.89
C VAL A 42 -7.11 -2.11 -25.89
N ALA A 43 -6.95 -1.10 -25.03
CA ALA A 43 -5.94 -1.15 -23.98
C ALA A 43 -6.11 -2.48 -23.22
N PRO A 44 -5.04 -3.27 -23.04
CA PRO A 44 -5.16 -4.54 -22.36
C PRO A 44 -5.78 -4.30 -20.98
N PRO A 45 -6.69 -5.18 -20.51
CA PRO A 45 -7.33 -5.00 -19.22
C PRO A 45 -6.24 -4.80 -18.17
N ARG A 46 -6.36 -3.72 -17.37
CA ARG A 46 -5.45 -3.45 -16.25
C ARG A 46 -5.35 -4.74 -15.45
N ARG A 47 -4.19 -5.41 -15.49
CA ARG A 47 -3.94 -6.59 -14.67
C ARG A 47 -4.28 -6.18 -13.23
N PRO A 48 -5.09 -6.96 -12.50
CA PRO A 48 -5.38 -6.66 -11.11
C PRO A 48 -4.04 -6.51 -10.41
N ALA A 49 -3.82 -5.34 -9.80
CA ALA A 49 -2.61 -5.08 -9.04
C ALA A 49 -2.44 -6.28 -8.09
N THR A 50 -1.40 -7.06 -8.35
CA THR A 50 -1.10 -8.24 -7.55
C THR A 50 -1.09 -7.80 -6.09
N ARG A 51 -1.61 -8.65 -5.21
CA ARG A 51 -1.79 -8.47 -3.75
C ARG A 51 -0.46 -8.22 -3.02
N GLY A 52 0.34 -7.27 -3.47
CA GLY A 52 1.60 -6.87 -2.88
C GLY A 52 1.32 -6.17 -1.56
N LEU A 53 2.15 -6.48 -0.56
CA LEU A 53 2.18 -5.71 0.66
C LEU A 53 2.62 -4.27 0.35
N PRO A 54 1.99 -3.25 0.96
CA PRO A 54 2.39 -1.87 0.73
C PRO A 54 3.85 -1.66 1.15
N THR A 55 4.57 -0.82 0.41
CA THR A 55 5.97 -0.52 0.67
C THR A 55 6.14 -0.03 2.10
N GLY A 56 7.11 -0.58 2.83
CA GLY A 56 7.35 -0.25 4.25
C GLY A 56 6.60 -1.13 5.25
N PHE A 57 5.58 -1.89 4.85
CA PHE A 57 4.84 -2.75 5.80
C PHE A 57 5.71 -3.83 6.47
N GLY A 58 6.69 -4.38 5.75
CA GLY A 58 7.67 -5.28 6.36
C GLY A 58 8.51 -4.60 7.44
N ALA A 59 8.88 -3.32 7.23
CA ALA A 59 9.59 -2.53 8.24
C ALA A 59 8.70 -2.24 9.44
N LEU A 60 7.40 -1.94 9.24
CA LEU A 60 6.44 -1.84 10.34
C LEU A 60 6.43 -3.12 11.17
N LEU A 61 6.25 -4.27 10.52
CA LEU A 61 6.20 -5.56 11.21
C LEU A 61 7.48 -5.83 12.00
N VAL A 62 8.65 -5.61 11.40
CA VAL A 62 9.94 -5.79 12.07
C VAL A 62 10.10 -4.83 13.25
N THR A 63 9.76 -3.55 13.07
CA THR A 63 9.81 -2.55 14.15
C THR A 63 8.88 -2.93 15.29
N THR A 64 7.64 -3.34 14.99
CA THR A 64 6.72 -3.83 16.02
C THR A 64 7.26 -5.08 16.70
N LEU A 65 7.82 -6.03 15.92
CA LEU A 65 8.40 -7.28 16.41
C LEU A 65 9.53 -7.03 17.40
N VAL A 66 10.46 -6.17 17.04
CA VAL A 66 11.64 -5.84 17.83
C VAL A 66 11.25 -4.98 19.04
N ALA A 67 10.59 -3.84 18.83
CA ALA A 67 10.27 -2.89 19.90
C ALA A 67 9.25 -3.45 20.91
N GLY A 68 8.31 -4.26 20.45
CA GLY A 68 7.31 -4.86 21.32
C GLY A 68 7.83 -6.05 22.12
N SER A 69 8.90 -6.73 21.65
CA SER A 69 9.44 -7.92 22.31
C SER A 69 9.87 -7.64 23.76
N PRO A 70 9.86 -8.63 24.66
CA PRO A 70 10.31 -8.43 26.05
C PRO A 70 11.71 -7.83 26.14
N TRP A 71 12.61 -8.29 25.26
CA TRP A 71 13.98 -7.80 25.15
C TRP A 71 14.04 -6.37 24.62
N GLY A 72 13.18 -6.03 23.64
CA GLY A 72 13.08 -4.69 23.10
C GLY A 72 12.52 -3.69 24.10
N ASP A 73 11.46 -4.05 24.83
CA ASP A 73 10.89 -3.19 25.88
C ASP A 73 11.90 -2.92 26.99
N GLU A 74 12.63 -3.95 27.43
CA GLU A 74 13.67 -3.78 28.45
C GLU A 74 14.80 -2.87 27.96
N LEU A 75 15.26 -3.06 26.73
CA LEU A 75 16.28 -2.21 26.12
C LEU A 75 15.80 -0.76 25.95
N LEU A 76 14.56 -0.56 25.50
CA LEU A 76 13.95 0.78 25.41
C LEU A 76 13.88 1.45 26.79
N ARG A 77 13.51 0.68 27.82
CA ARG A 77 13.44 1.16 29.20
C ARG A 77 14.82 1.50 29.74
N GLU A 78 15.82 0.65 29.51
CA GLU A 78 17.20 0.87 29.93
C GLU A 78 17.79 2.12 29.27
N LEU A 79 17.62 2.28 27.95
CA LEU A 79 18.02 3.50 27.25
C LEU A 79 17.37 4.74 27.86
N ARG A 80 16.06 4.67 28.11
CA ARG A 80 15.28 5.77 28.67
C ARG A 80 15.76 6.20 30.06
N VAL A 81 16.10 5.24 30.91
CA VAL A 81 16.64 5.50 32.26
C VAL A 81 18.04 6.09 32.20
N ASN A 82 18.85 5.64 31.25
CA ASN A 82 20.24 6.09 31.07
C ASN A 82 20.39 7.37 30.23
N LEU A 83 19.28 7.97 29.77
CA LEU A 83 19.33 9.20 28.99
C LEU A 83 19.81 10.37 29.88
N PRO A 84 20.87 11.09 29.47
CA PRO A 84 21.38 12.20 30.25
C PRO A 84 20.36 13.33 30.29
N ARG A 85 20.06 13.84 31.48
CA ARG A 85 19.21 15.01 31.68
C ARG A 85 20.09 16.25 31.56
N VAL A 86 20.22 16.75 30.34
CA VAL A 86 21.03 17.92 30.03
C VAL A 86 20.11 19.13 29.88
N ASP A 87 20.47 20.26 30.47
CA ASP A 87 19.74 21.52 30.29
C ASP A 87 20.17 22.24 29.00
N GLY A 88 19.30 23.09 28.45
CA GLY A 88 19.56 23.89 27.26
C GLY A 88 19.26 23.15 25.94
N PRO A 89 19.91 23.51 24.80
CA PRO A 89 19.56 22.97 23.48
C PRO A 89 19.82 21.47 23.35
N ALA A 90 20.80 20.92 24.08
CA ALA A 90 21.02 19.48 24.17
C ALA A 90 19.84 18.75 24.86
N GLY A 91 19.18 19.43 25.81
CA GLY A 91 17.96 18.95 26.47
C GLY A 91 16.78 18.76 25.52
N ILE A 92 16.73 19.54 24.44
CA ILE A 92 15.70 19.37 23.39
C ILE A 92 15.90 18.03 22.68
N VAL A 93 17.14 17.65 22.40
CA VAL A 93 17.45 16.38 21.75
C VAL A 93 17.10 15.21 22.66
N THR A 94 17.49 15.28 23.94
CA THR A 94 17.23 14.20 24.90
C THR A 94 15.74 14.05 25.19
N THR A 95 14.97 15.14 25.25
CA THR A 95 13.50 15.09 25.39
C THR A 95 12.81 14.52 24.16
N VAL A 96 13.28 14.85 22.95
CA VAL A 96 12.78 14.22 21.72
C VAL A 96 13.06 12.72 21.73
N VAL A 97 14.29 12.30 22.08
CA VAL A 97 14.64 10.87 22.16
C VAL A 97 13.80 10.17 23.23
N ASP A 98 13.62 10.77 24.41
CA ASP A 98 12.75 10.23 25.47
C ASP A 98 11.31 10.04 24.98
N ALA A 99 10.75 11.02 24.25
CA ALA A 99 9.41 10.92 23.67
C ALA A 99 9.31 9.82 22.60
N LEU A 100 10.35 9.63 21.78
CA LEU A 100 10.40 8.55 20.79
C LEU A 100 10.41 7.17 21.46
N LEU A 101 11.25 6.98 22.49
CA LEU A 101 11.35 5.74 23.26
C LEU A 101 10.03 5.45 24.00
N LEU A 102 9.44 6.48 24.60
CA LEU A 102 8.13 6.38 25.26
C LEU A 102 7.05 5.94 24.26
N GLY A 103 7.02 6.52 23.06
CA GLY A 103 6.10 6.10 21.99
C GLY A 103 6.30 4.64 21.60
N LEU A 104 7.55 4.20 21.39
CA LEU A 104 7.85 2.81 21.00
C LEU A 104 7.46 1.79 22.08
N SER A 105 7.56 2.12 23.37
CA SER A 105 7.14 1.24 24.47
C SER A 105 5.64 0.89 24.46
N TRP A 106 4.83 1.66 23.72
CA TRP A 106 3.41 1.36 23.53
C TRP A 106 3.19 0.05 22.74
N LEU A 107 4.14 -0.35 21.91
CA LEU A 107 4.07 -1.58 21.09
C LEU A 107 4.30 -2.87 21.90
N ARG A 108 4.58 -2.76 23.19
CA ARG A 108 4.81 -3.90 24.06
C ARG A 108 3.63 -4.86 24.08
N TRP A 109 3.88 -6.12 23.72
CA TRP A 109 2.99 -7.26 23.92
C TRP A 109 3.42 -8.12 25.11
N GLY A 110 2.49 -8.92 25.64
CA GLY A 110 2.72 -9.79 26.79
C GLY A 110 3.76 -10.88 26.54
N GLY A 111 4.52 -11.22 27.58
CA GLY A 111 5.47 -12.33 27.56
C GLY A 111 4.78 -13.69 27.58
N PRO A 112 5.48 -14.77 27.19
CA PRO A 112 4.93 -16.13 27.14
C PRO A 112 4.51 -16.68 28.51
N ASP A 113 5.02 -16.11 29.60
CA ASP A 113 4.91 -16.69 30.94
C ASP A 113 3.68 -16.20 31.73
N THR A 114 2.90 -15.26 31.21
CA THR A 114 1.71 -14.70 31.89
C THR A 114 0.50 -14.61 30.95
N LEU A 115 -0.33 -15.66 30.93
CA LEU A 115 -1.65 -15.65 30.28
C LEU A 115 -2.68 -14.84 31.09
N SER A 116 -2.42 -13.55 31.29
CA SER A 116 -3.41 -12.64 31.90
C SER A 116 -4.31 -12.03 30.81
N SER A 117 -5.60 -11.84 31.13
CA SER A 117 -6.57 -11.16 30.26
C SER A 117 -6.08 -9.79 29.80
N TYR A 118 -5.31 -9.11 30.65
CA TYR A 118 -4.63 -7.85 30.35
C TYR A 118 -3.63 -7.98 29.20
N HIS A 119 -2.76 -9.00 29.21
CA HIS A 119 -1.79 -9.22 28.13
C HIS A 119 -2.46 -9.56 26.81
N LEU A 120 -3.57 -10.30 26.86
CA LEU A 120 -4.35 -10.66 25.68
C LEU A 120 -5.05 -9.45 25.06
N ALA A 121 -5.61 -8.55 25.87
CA ALA A 121 -6.18 -7.30 25.37
C ALA A 121 -5.11 -6.37 24.81
N ARG A 122 -3.92 -6.33 25.42
CA ARG A 122 -2.79 -5.51 24.95
C ARG A 122 -2.19 -6.04 23.63
N THR A 123 -2.05 -7.35 23.47
CA THR A 123 -1.63 -7.95 22.19
C THR A 123 -2.68 -7.71 21.10
N ALA A 124 -3.96 -7.82 21.44
CA ALA A 124 -5.06 -7.52 20.52
C ALA A 124 -5.05 -6.04 20.08
N GLN A 125 -4.75 -5.11 20.98
CA GLN A 125 -4.60 -3.69 20.69
C GLN A 125 -3.46 -3.42 19.70
N VAL A 126 -2.28 -4.03 19.91
CA VAL A 126 -1.14 -3.92 18.99
C VAL A 126 -1.46 -4.56 17.62
N ALA A 127 -2.12 -5.72 17.62
CA ALA A 127 -2.56 -6.38 16.39
C ALA A 127 -3.56 -5.51 15.61
N LEU A 128 -4.53 -4.92 16.32
CA LEU A 128 -5.52 -4.00 15.75
C LEU A 128 -4.82 -2.79 15.11
N PHE A 129 -3.83 -2.21 15.78
CA PHE A 129 -3.00 -1.14 15.21
C PHE A 129 -2.35 -1.56 13.88
N VAL A 130 -1.64 -2.70 13.86
CA VAL A 130 -0.98 -3.19 12.63
C VAL A 130 -1.98 -3.44 11.50
N VAL A 131 -3.13 -4.01 11.81
CA VAL A 131 -4.19 -4.27 10.82
C VAL A 131 -4.77 -2.97 10.27
N ILE A 132 -5.08 -2.00 11.12
CA ILE A 132 -5.60 -0.70 10.67
C ILE A 132 -4.57 0.01 9.80
N VAL A 133 -3.30 0.05 10.21
CA VAL A 133 -2.22 0.64 9.39
C VAL A 133 -2.12 -0.06 8.04
N LEU A 134 -2.16 -1.40 7.98
CA LEU A 134 -2.16 -2.15 6.73
C LEU A 134 -3.32 -1.73 5.81
N VAL A 135 -4.54 -1.64 6.36
CA VAL A 135 -5.74 -1.26 5.61
C VAL A 135 -5.62 0.17 5.09
N MET A 136 -5.16 1.11 5.92
CA MET A 136 -4.97 2.50 5.51
C MET A 136 -3.90 2.65 4.44
N LEU A 137 -2.75 1.98 4.59
CA LEU A 137 -1.69 1.97 3.59
C LEU A 137 -2.15 1.35 2.27
N ARG A 138 -2.95 0.27 2.30
CA ARG A 138 -3.57 -0.31 1.11
C ARG A 138 -4.52 0.66 0.41
N ARG A 139 -5.35 1.38 1.17
CA ARG A 139 -6.26 2.41 0.62
C ARG A 139 -5.48 3.57 0.00
N LEU A 140 -4.42 4.04 0.66
CA LEU A 140 -3.53 5.07 0.13
C LEU A 140 -2.85 4.62 -1.17
N ALA A 141 -2.44 3.35 -1.27
CA ALA A 141 -1.83 2.79 -2.48
C ALA A 141 -2.83 2.62 -3.65
N ALA A 142 -4.12 2.44 -3.36
CA ALA A 142 -5.17 2.27 -4.38
C ALA A 142 -5.54 3.59 -5.08
N GLY A 143 -5.33 4.75 -4.43
CA GLY A 143 -5.72 6.07 -4.92
C GLY A 143 -4.84 6.71 -6.00
N GLY A 144 -3.92 5.95 -6.60
CA GLY A 144 -2.90 6.48 -7.52
C GLY A 144 -1.62 6.89 -6.81
N THR A 145 -0.62 7.39 -7.53
CA THR A 145 0.69 7.73 -6.96
C THR A 145 0.81 9.23 -6.68
N PRO A 146 0.43 9.72 -5.47
CA PRO A 146 0.51 11.14 -5.16
C PRO A 146 1.98 11.61 -5.04
N PRO A 147 2.22 12.94 -5.11
CA PRO A 147 3.54 13.52 -4.92
C PRO A 147 4.14 13.13 -3.56
N GLY A 148 5.48 13.13 -3.45
CA GLY A 148 6.21 12.62 -2.29
C GLY A 148 5.77 13.21 -0.94
N ALA A 149 5.53 14.53 -0.88
CA ALA A 149 5.07 15.21 0.34
C ALA A 149 3.67 14.75 0.79
N TYR A 150 2.73 14.53 -0.14
CA TYR A 150 1.39 14.04 0.18
C TYR A 150 1.40 12.58 0.64
N ARG A 151 2.32 11.76 0.14
CA ARG A 151 2.54 10.41 0.67
C ARG A 151 3.07 10.44 2.09
N PHE A 152 4.02 11.34 2.36
CA PHE A 152 4.58 11.50 3.70
C PHE A 152 3.49 11.91 4.70
N LEU A 153 2.73 12.97 4.41
CA LEU A 153 1.63 13.43 5.25
C LEU A 153 0.52 12.38 5.38
N GLY A 154 0.17 11.70 4.28
CA GLY A 154 -0.86 10.66 4.28
C GLY A 154 -0.48 9.42 5.10
N THR A 155 0.79 8.99 5.03
CA THR A 155 1.30 7.86 5.82
C THR A 155 1.38 8.21 7.31
N LEU A 156 1.87 9.41 7.64
CA LEU A 156 1.93 9.89 9.02
C LEU A 156 0.52 10.09 9.62
N GLY A 157 -0.41 10.68 8.87
CA GLY A 157 -1.79 10.80 9.29
C GLY A 157 -2.48 9.45 9.49
N ALA A 158 -2.20 8.48 8.59
CA ALA A 158 -2.75 7.13 8.70
C ALA A 158 -2.26 6.39 9.96
N THR A 159 -0.97 6.50 10.30
CA THR A 159 -0.43 5.83 11.50
C THR A 159 -0.91 6.47 12.79
N VAL A 160 -1.01 7.81 12.85
CA VAL A 160 -1.54 8.52 14.01
C VAL A 160 -3.03 8.18 14.22
N LEU A 161 -3.83 8.19 13.14
CA LEU A 161 -5.25 7.83 13.22
C LEU A 161 -5.43 6.36 13.59
N ALA A 162 -4.61 5.46 13.04
CA ALA A 162 -4.62 4.05 13.40
C ALA A 162 -4.31 3.83 14.89
N ALA A 163 -3.34 4.57 15.44
CA ALA A 163 -3.00 4.48 16.86
C ALA A 163 -4.14 4.96 17.76
N ALA A 164 -4.79 6.08 17.41
CA ALA A 164 -5.96 6.57 18.12
C ALA A 164 -7.10 5.54 18.11
N LEU A 165 -7.43 5.00 16.94
CA LEU A 165 -8.48 3.98 16.80
C LEU A 165 -8.14 2.68 17.55
N ALA A 166 -6.89 2.23 17.49
CA ALA A 166 -6.44 1.05 18.20
C ALA A 166 -6.51 1.22 19.72
N THR A 167 -6.19 2.42 20.23
CA THR A 167 -6.30 2.74 21.66
C THR A 167 -7.74 2.73 22.14
N VAL A 168 -8.64 3.36 21.38
CA VAL A 168 -10.07 3.37 21.71
C VAL A 168 -10.63 1.95 21.64
N GLY A 169 -10.29 1.18 20.61
CA GLY A 169 -10.69 -0.23 20.49
C GLY A 169 -10.14 -1.11 21.60
N GLY A 170 -8.87 -0.91 22.00
CA GLY A 170 -8.22 -1.60 23.11
C GLY A 170 -8.87 -1.27 24.45
N ALA A 171 -9.15 0.02 24.71
CA ALA A 171 -9.87 0.45 25.92
C ALA A 171 -11.26 -0.21 26.01
N LEU A 172 -12.00 -0.26 24.91
CA LEU A 172 -13.29 -0.96 24.86
C LEU A 172 -13.14 -2.47 25.13
N ALA A 173 -12.11 -3.12 24.58
CA ALA A 173 -11.82 -4.53 24.87
C ALA A 173 -11.47 -4.76 26.35
N HIS A 174 -10.66 -3.88 26.94
CA HIS A 174 -10.32 -3.96 28.36
C HIS A 174 -11.52 -3.75 29.30
N LEU A 175 -12.48 -2.91 28.92
CA LEU A 175 -13.75 -2.72 29.61
C LEU A 175 -14.65 -3.95 29.45
N ALA A 176 -14.70 -4.54 28.26
CA ALA A 176 -15.52 -5.72 27.99
C ALA A 176 -15.03 -7.00 28.70
N VAL A 177 -13.72 -7.10 28.96
CA VAL A 177 -13.09 -8.27 29.61
C VAL A 177 -12.96 -8.08 31.13
N ASP A 178 -13.48 -6.97 31.68
CA ASP A 178 -13.44 -6.62 33.11
C ASP A 178 -12.07 -6.84 33.75
N SER A 179 -11.04 -6.31 33.09
CA SER A 179 -9.65 -6.54 33.48
C SER A 179 -9.21 -5.81 34.76
N GLY A 180 -10.10 -5.05 35.41
CA GLY A 180 -9.81 -4.28 36.63
C GLY A 180 -8.91 -3.05 36.43
N VAL A 181 -8.28 -2.88 35.26
CA VAL A 181 -7.32 -1.80 34.96
C VAL A 181 -7.98 -0.43 34.82
N TYR A 182 -9.24 -0.39 34.39
CA TYR A 182 -10.01 0.85 34.21
C TYR A 182 -11.17 0.91 35.21
N VAL A 183 -10.89 0.83 36.51
CA VAL A 183 -11.92 0.93 37.57
C VAL A 183 -11.67 2.19 38.42
N GLY A 184 -12.73 3.01 38.64
CA GLY A 184 -12.69 4.17 39.53
C GLY A 184 -12.45 5.54 38.85
N SER A 185 -12.14 6.57 39.65
CA SER A 185 -11.98 7.96 39.17
C SER A 185 -10.70 8.22 38.36
N GLU A 186 -9.74 7.29 38.36
CA GLU A 186 -8.45 7.43 37.66
C GLU A 186 -8.49 7.02 36.18
N ILE A 187 -9.60 6.44 35.71
CA ILE A 187 -9.80 5.97 34.33
C ILE A 187 -9.44 7.04 33.30
N ARG A 188 -9.86 8.28 33.54
CA ARG A 188 -9.65 9.38 32.58
C ARG A 188 -8.17 9.73 32.45
N ALA A 189 -7.43 9.74 33.55
CA ALA A 189 -6.01 10.06 33.55
C ALA A 189 -5.21 8.95 32.85
N GLU A 190 -5.53 7.69 33.15
CA GLU A 190 -4.85 6.55 32.54
C GLU A 190 -5.14 6.46 31.03
N LEU A 191 -6.40 6.65 30.63
CA LEU A 191 -6.79 6.63 29.22
C LEU A 191 -6.17 7.79 28.42
N LEU A 192 -6.04 8.98 29.03
CA LEU A 192 -5.33 10.10 28.40
C LEU A 192 -3.84 9.83 28.26
N ASN A 193 -3.20 9.27 29.29
CA ASN A 193 -1.78 8.91 29.24
C ASN A 193 -1.53 7.84 28.16
N GLU A 194 -2.40 6.84 28.08
CA GLU A 194 -2.32 5.78 27.07
C GLU A 194 -2.57 6.32 25.66
N LEU A 195 -3.51 7.25 25.50
CA LEU A 195 -3.75 7.94 24.23
C LEU A 195 -2.54 8.77 23.79
N VAL A 196 -1.90 9.51 24.71
CA VAL A 196 -0.68 10.28 24.41
C VAL A 196 0.43 9.36 23.94
N ARG A 197 0.66 8.23 24.64
CA ARG A 197 1.66 7.21 24.24
C ARG A 197 1.35 6.62 22.86
N ALA A 198 0.09 6.31 22.59
CA ALA A 198 -0.33 5.80 21.30
C ALA A 198 -0.12 6.81 20.17
N LEU A 199 -0.47 8.09 20.38
CA LEU A 199 -0.24 9.14 19.39
C LEU A 199 1.25 9.33 19.10
N LEU A 200 2.09 9.32 20.14
CA LEU A 200 3.55 9.32 19.99
C LEU A 200 4.03 8.10 19.20
N CYS A 201 3.54 6.91 19.51
CA CYS A 201 3.83 5.69 18.76
C CYS A 201 3.46 5.83 17.28
N GLY A 202 2.23 6.24 16.99
CA GLY A 202 1.72 6.45 15.64
C GLY A 202 2.56 7.48 14.87
N PHE A 203 3.02 8.52 15.55
CA PHE A 203 3.92 9.53 14.98
C PHE A 203 5.31 8.96 14.66
N VAL A 204 5.96 8.26 15.61
CA VAL A 204 7.28 7.64 15.41
C VAL A 204 7.24 6.62 14.27
N VAL A 205 6.26 5.73 14.31
CA VAL A 205 6.07 4.70 13.28
C VAL A 205 5.75 5.34 11.92
N GLY A 206 4.94 6.40 11.92
CA GLY A 206 4.65 7.20 10.73
C GLY A 206 5.89 7.80 10.11
N LEU A 207 6.75 8.43 10.91
CA LEU A 207 8.05 8.96 10.45
C LEU A 207 8.93 7.87 9.87
N LEU A 208 9.07 6.73 10.56
CA LEU A 208 9.87 5.60 10.09
C LEU A 208 9.35 5.06 8.75
N LEU A 209 8.04 4.90 8.61
CA LEU A 209 7.42 4.41 7.38
C LEU A 209 7.52 5.41 6.22
N ALA A 210 7.32 6.69 6.51
CA ALA A 210 7.40 7.75 5.53
C ALA A 210 8.83 8.00 5.04
N ALA A 211 9.83 7.68 5.86
CA ALA A 211 11.25 7.72 5.51
C ALA A 211 11.69 6.55 4.61
N VAL A 212 10.92 5.44 4.54
CA VAL A 212 11.28 4.32 3.65
C VAL A 212 11.06 4.76 2.19
N PRO A 213 12.12 4.83 1.36
CA PRO A 213 11.97 5.20 -0.03
C PRO A 213 11.09 4.17 -0.74
N ALA A 214 10.08 4.66 -1.47
CA ALA A 214 9.26 3.80 -2.31
C ALA A 214 10.19 3.09 -3.30
N ARG A 215 10.46 1.80 -3.09
CA ARG A 215 11.26 0.99 -4.00
C ARG A 215 10.64 1.11 -5.38
N ARG A 216 11.28 1.86 -6.28
CA ARG A 216 10.90 1.86 -7.69
C ARG A 216 11.10 0.43 -8.15
N HIS A 217 10.01 -0.27 -8.46
CA HIS A 217 10.11 -1.49 -9.22
C HIS A 217 10.81 -1.10 -10.53
N ARG A 218 12.12 -1.38 -10.63
CA ARG A 218 12.81 -1.39 -11.90
C ARG A 218 12.13 -2.50 -12.69
N SER A 219 11.17 -2.13 -13.53
CA SER A 219 10.76 -2.96 -14.65
C SER A 219 12.07 -3.35 -15.34
N ARG A 220 12.45 -4.64 -15.27
CA ARG A 220 13.51 -5.15 -16.15
C ARG A 220 13.12 -4.69 -17.56
N PRO A 221 14.02 -4.03 -18.32
CA PRO A 221 13.76 -3.84 -19.73
C PRO A 221 13.52 -5.23 -20.32
N ALA A 222 12.29 -5.48 -20.75
CA ALA A 222 12.02 -6.63 -21.60
C ALA A 222 12.79 -6.34 -22.88
N VAL A 223 13.96 -6.97 -23.01
CA VAL A 223 14.74 -6.92 -24.24
C VAL A 223 13.87 -7.58 -25.31
N PRO A 224 13.37 -6.84 -26.31
CA PRO A 224 12.67 -7.45 -27.43
C PRO A 224 13.74 -8.16 -28.27
N GLY A 225 13.69 -9.49 -28.39
CA GLY A 225 14.47 -10.18 -29.43
C GLY A 225 15.30 -11.41 -29.04
N LEU A 226 15.17 -11.98 -27.84
CA LEU A 226 15.80 -13.27 -27.52
C LEU A 226 14.73 -14.35 -27.36
N GLY A 227 14.25 -14.83 -28.50
CA GLY A 227 13.27 -15.90 -28.62
C GLY A 227 13.33 -16.45 -30.03
N GLY A 228 14.50 -16.99 -30.37
CA GLY A 228 14.79 -17.65 -31.63
C GLY A 228 16.05 -18.48 -31.44
N ASP A 229 15.84 -19.74 -31.06
CA ASP A 229 16.57 -20.92 -31.53
C ASP A 229 15.58 -22.09 -31.47
#